data_AF-A0A453RCF9-F1
#
_entry.id   AF-A0A453RCF9-F1
#
_cell.length_a   1.000
_cell.length_b   1.000
_cell.length_c   1.000
_cell.angle_alpha   90.00
_cell.angle_beta   90.00
_cell.angle_gamma   90.00
#
_symmetry.space_group_name_H-M   'P 1'
#
loop_
_entity.id
_entity.type
_entity.pdbx_description
1 polymer ?
#
loop_
_entity_poly.entity_id
_entity_poly.type
_entity_poly.pdbx_seq_one_letter_code
_entity_poly.pdbx_strand_id
1 'polypeptide(L)'
;MVGFVTALAVEAGRGDGLLSQLGSGTGQAWFAYTVAVLSVASLVPLLQGESAEGRAGAIMSANAELWNGRFAMLGLVALAATEIITGTPFINV
;
A
#
# COMPACT_ATOMS: atom_id res chain seq x y z
N MET A 1 2.74 4.34 -1.78
CA MET A 1 2.43 5.13 -0.58
C MET A 1 1.15 4.68 0.11
N VAL A 2 0.00 4.67 -0.59
CA VAL A 2 -1.30 4.31 0.01
C VAL A 2 -1.24 2.97 0.76
N GLY A 3 -0.69 1.92 0.15
CA GLY A 3 -0.56 0.59 0.80
C GLY A 3 0.20 0.60 2.12
N PHE A 4 1.26 1.41 2.24
CA PHE A 4 2.05 1.54 3.46
C PHE A 4 1.25 2.26 4.56
N VAL A 5 0.58 3.36 4.22
CA VAL A 5 -0.25 4.11 5.19
C VAL A 5 -1.44 3.28 5.65
N THR A 6 -2.11 2.55 4.75
CA THR A 6 -3.22 1.67 5.12
C THR A 6 -2.77 0.52 5.99
N ALA A 7 -1.57 -0.03 5.77
CA ALA A 7 -1.01 -1.08 6.64
C ALA A 7 -0.89 -0.58 8.08
N LEU A 8 -0.24 0.57 8.29
CA LEU A 8 -0.11 1.19 9.61
C LEU A 8 -1.49 1.51 10.23
N ALA A 9 -2.43 2.05 9.45
CA ALA A 9 -3.75 2.40 9.96
C ALA A 9 -4.55 1.17 10.43
N VAL A 10 -4.46 0.07 9.69
CA VAL A 10 -5.17 -1.17 10.04
C VAL A 10 -4.50 -1.88 11.21
N GLU A 11 -3.17 -1.89 11.25
CA GLU A 11 -2.40 -2.40 12.37
C GLU A 11 -2.72 -1.64 13.67
N ALA A 12 -2.72 -0.30 13.63
CA ALA A 12 -3.13 0.53 14.76
C ALA A 12 -4.60 0.34 15.17
N GLY A 13 -5.48 0.03 14.21
CA GLY A 13 -6.92 -0.13 14.47
C GLY A 13 -7.32 -1.53 14.97
N ARG A 14 -6.56 -2.57 14.62
CA ARG A 14 -6.86 -3.97 14.98
C ARG A 14 -5.92 -4.56 16.03
N GLY A 15 -4.71 -3.99 16.20
CA GLY A 15 -3.69 -4.54 17.08
C GLY A 15 -3.01 -5.81 16.57
N ASP A 16 -3.34 -6.24 15.34
CA ASP A 16 -2.75 -7.41 14.68
C ASP A 16 -1.75 -6.96 13.59
N GLY A 17 -0.64 -7.69 13.45
CA GLY A 17 0.37 -7.41 12.42
C GLY A 17 -0.13 -7.60 10.98
N LEU A 18 0.58 -7.00 10.02
CA LEU A 18 0.31 -7.11 8.59
C LEU A 18 0.29 -8.57 8.11
N LEU A 19 1.27 -9.37 8.54
CA LEU A 19 1.44 -10.75 8.08
C LEU A 19 0.39 -11.69 8.68
N SER A 20 -0.02 -11.47 9.92
CA SER A 20 -1.12 -12.24 10.53
C SER A 20 -2.44 -11.95 9.83
N GLN A 21 -2.69 -10.69 9.46
CA GLN A 21 -3.89 -10.31 8.71
C GLN A 21 -3.92 -10.93 7.31
N LEU A 22 -2.78 -10.95 6.60
CA LEU A 22 -2.65 -11.63 5.31
C LEU A 22 -2.89 -13.14 5.42
N GLY A 23 -2.38 -13.77 6.49
CA GLY A 23 -2.55 -15.21 6.75
C GLY A 23 -3.92 -15.60 7.31
N SER A 24 -4.68 -14.66 7.88
CA SER A 24 -5.95 -14.92 8.57
C SER A 24 -7.10 -15.40 7.66
N GLY A 25 -6.94 -15.24 6.34
CA GLY A 25 -7.97 -15.57 5.35
C GLY A 25 -9.21 -14.66 5.36
N THR A 26 -9.30 -13.75 6.33
CA THR A 26 -10.43 -12.83 6.45
C THR A 26 -10.30 -11.73 5.39
N GLY A 27 -11.22 -11.72 4.43
CA GLY A 27 -11.28 -10.69 3.39
C GLY A 27 -10.61 -11.04 2.07
N GLN A 28 -10.17 -12.29 1.84
CA GLN A 28 -9.60 -12.71 0.55
C GLN A 28 -10.56 -12.50 -0.64
N ALA A 29 -11.85 -12.76 -0.46
CA ALA A 29 -12.86 -12.50 -1.49
C ALA A 29 -12.97 -10.99 -1.83
N TRP A 30 -12.95 -10.14 -0.80
CA TRP A 30 -12.95 -8.69 -0.97
C TRP A 30 -11.67 -8.19 -1.62
N PHE A 31 -10.51 -8.74 -1.25
CA PHE A 31 -9.24 -8.46 -1.89
C PHE A 31 -9.25 -8.84 -3.38
N ALA A 32 -9.71 -10.04 -3.72
CA ALA A 32 -9.80 -10.48 -5.11
C ALA A 32 -10.73 -9.57 -5.93
N TYR A 33 -11.87 -9.18 -5.36
CA TYR A 33 -12.79 -8.25 -5.99
C TYR A 33 -12.16 -6.87 -6.21
N THR A 34 -11.52 -6.28 -5.20
CA THR A 34 -10.90 -4.95 -5.34
C THR A 34 -9.72 -4.95 -6.30
N VAL A 35 -8.89 -6.01 -6.30
CA VAL A 35 -7.82 -6.18 -7.28
C VAL A 35 -8.40 -6.24 -8.69
N ALA A 36 -9.43 -7.06 -8.92
CA ALA A 36 -10.07 -7.15 -10.23
C ALA A 36 -10.62 -5.79 -10.70
N VAL A 37 -11.32 -5.07 -9.81
CA VAL A 37 -11.87 -3.74 -10.11
C VAL A 37 -10.76 -2.73 -10.42
N LEU A 38 -9.69 -2.68 -9.62
CA LEU A 38 -8.57 -1.76 -9.84
C LEU A 38 -7.78 -2.09 -11.10
N SER A 39 -7.61 -3.38 -11.42
CA SER A 39 -6.98 -3.81 -12.68
C SER A 39 -7.80 -3.40 -13.90
N VAL A 40 -9.13 -3.48 -13.83
CA VAL A 40 -9.99 -2.98 -14.92
C VAL A 40 -9.93 -1.45 -14.99
N ALA A 41 -9.93 -0.76 -13.85
CA ALA A 41 -9.87 0.70 -13.79
C ALA A 41 -8.55 1.24 -14.37
N SER A 42 -7.41 0.54 -14.18
CA SER A 42 -6.12 0.98 -14.72
C SER A 42 -6.03 0.90 -16.25
N LEU A 43 -6.92 0.15 -16.91
CA LEU A 43 -7.01 0.13 -18.38
C LEU A 43 -7.54 1.45 -18.95
N VAL A 44 -8.35 2.20 -18.20
CA VAL A 44 -8.92 3.47 -18.67
C VAL A 44 -7.86 4.49 -19.07
N PRO A 45 -6.88 4.87 -18.21
CA PRO A 45 -5.82 5.80 -18.59
C PRO A 45 -4.88 5.21 -19.65
N LEU A 46 -4.65 3.89 -19.63
CA LEU A 46 -3.84 3.21 -20.65
C LEU A 46 -4.45 3.35 -22.05
N LEU A 47 -5.77 3.20 -22.19
CA LEU A 47 -6.48 3.39 -23.45
C LEU A 47 -6.55 4.86 -23.88
N GLN A 48 -6.52 5.79 -22.92
CA GLN A 48 -6.45 7.24 -23.19
C GLN A 48 -5.03 7.73 -23.54
N GLY A 49 -4.01 6.86 -23.42
CA GLY A 49 -2.62 7.22 -23.69
C GLY A 49 -2.02 8.21 -22.69
N GLU A 50 -2.66 8.38 -21.53
CA GLU A 50 -2.17 9.28 -20.49
C GLU A 50 -1.15 8.57 -19.61
N SER A 51 0.06 9.13 -19.49
CA SER A 51 1.09 8.62 -18.59
C SER A 51 0.99 9.25 -17.20
N ALA A 52 1.33 8.46 -16.18
CA ALA A 52 1.35 8.92 -14.79
C ALA A 52 2.34 10.08 -14.59
N GLU A 53 3.46 10.08 -15.33
CA GLU A 53 4.46 11.15 -15.31
C GLU A 53 3.91 12.50 -15.80
N GLY A 54 2.92 12.49 -16.70
CA GLY A 54 2.34 13.70 -17.29
C GLY A 54 1.40 14.48 -16.36
N ARG A 55 1.02 13.91 -15.21
CA ARG A 55 0.01 14.47 -14.30
C ARG A 55 0.58 15.21 -13.08
N ALA A 56 1.89 15.48 -13.06
CA ALA A 56 2.54 16.24 -11.99
C ALA A 56 1.97 17.67 -11.90
N GLY A 57 1.09 17.89 -10.92
CA GLY A 57 0.41 19.17 -10.71
C GLY A 57 1.37 20.27 -10.25
N ALA A 58 1.10 21.52 -10.65
CA ALA A 58 1.93 22.71 -10.42
C ALA A 58 2.22 23.06 -8.94
N ILE A 59 1.55 22.41 -7.98
CA ILE A 59 1.65 22.67 -6.53
C ILE A 59 2.57 21.66 -5.81
N MET A 60 2.74 20.44 -6.33
CA MET A 60 3.53 19.39 -5.69
C MET A 60 4.64 18.89 -6.62
N SER A 61 5.88 18.91 -6.16
CA SER A 61 7.02 18.49 -7.00
C SER A 61 6.97 16.98 -7.28
N ALA A 62 7.07 16.61 -8.56
CA ALA A 62 7.18 15.21 -8.99
C ALA A 62 8.36 14.47 -8.32
N ASN A 63 9.46 15.17 -8.06
CA ASN A 63 10.62 14.58 -7.36
C ASN A 63 10.26 14.19 -5.92
N ALA A 64 9.50 15.02 -5.21
CA ALA A 64 9.05 14.71 -3.85
C ALA A 64 8.14 13.46 -3.83
N GLU A 65 7.21 13.37 -4.79
CA GLU A 65 6.33 12.21 -4.94
C GLU A 65 7.11 10.91 -5.18
N LEU A 66 8.13 10.94 -6.06
CA LEU A 66 8.99 9.79 -6.34
C LEU A 66 9.79 9.34 -5.11
N TRP A 67 10.37 10.28 -4.37
CA TRP A 67 11.12 9.98 -3.14
C TRP A 67 10.21 9.40 -2.06
N ASN A 68 9.04 10.00 -1.84
CA ASN A 68 8.05 9.48 -0.88
C ASN A 68 7.56 8.08 -1.28
N GLY A 69 7.38 7.84 -2.59
CA GLY A 69 7.07 6.52 -3.14
C GLY A 69 8.11 5.47 -2.77
N ARG A 70 9.40 5.77 -2.95
CA ARG A 70 10.52 4.89 -2.59
C ARG A 70 10.59 4.60 -1.10
N PHE A 71 10.46 5.65 -0.27
CA PHE A 71 10.44 5.48 1.18
C PHE A 71 9.27 4.62 1.64
N ALA A 72 8.09 4.79 1.04
CA ALA A 72 6.95 3.94 1.37
C ALA A 72 7.15 2.47 0.97
N MET A 73 7.81 2.20 -0.17
CA MET A 73 8.13 0.81 -0.55
C MET A 73 9.12 0.18 0.44
N LEU A 74 10.19 0.89 0.80
CA LEU A 74 11.15 0.43 1.79
C LEU A 74 10.53 0.28 3.18
N GLY A 75 9.65 1.20 3.56
CA GLY A 75 8.92 1.18 4.83
C GLY A 75 8.02 -0.05 4.95
N LEU A 76 7.30 -0.42 3.89
CA LEU A 76 6.47 -1.63 3.89
C LEU A 76 7.32 -2.90 4.05
N VAL A 77 8.45 -2.97 3.33
CA VAL A 77 9.41 -4.09 3.47
C VAL A 77 9.96 -4.15 4.90
N ALA A 78 10.29 -3.00 5.50
CA ALA A 78 10.78 -2.93 6.86
C ALA A 78 9.72 -3.40 7.87
N LEU A 79 8.45 -2.99 7.72
CA LEU A 79 7.34 -3.46 8.58
C LEU A 79 7.21 -4.98 8.54
N ALA A 80 7.19 -5.56 7.34
CA ALA A 80 7.13 -7.01 7.18
C ALA A 80 8.35 -7.70 7.82
N ALA A 81 9.56 -7.15 7.63
CA ALA A 81 10.78 -7.69 8.23
C ALA A 81 10.75 -7.62 9.77
N THR A 82 10.26 -6.51 10.35
CA THR A 82 10.14 -6.38 11.81
C THR A 82 9.18 -7.40 12.38
N GLU A 83 8.01 -7.61 11.76
CA GLU A 83 7.06 -8.62 12.22
C GLU A 83 7.63 -10.04 12.15
N ILE A 84 8.42 -10.36 11.11
CA ILE A 84 9.07 -11.68 10.98
C ILE A 84 10.10 -11.89 12.10
N ILE A 85 10.87 -10.85 12.46
CA ILE A 85 11.96 -10.97 13.43
C ILE A 85 11.45 -10.95 14.87
N THR A 86 10.52 -10.03 15.20
CA THR A 86 10.04 -9.86 16.57
C THR A 86 8.81 -10.69 16.88
N GLY A 87 8.08 -11.15 15.87
CA GLY A 87 6.82 -11.88 16.05
C GLY A 87 5.68 -11.01 16.62
N THR A 88 5.87 -9.68 16.65
CA THR A 88 4.90 -8.72 17.18
C THR A 88 4.52 -7.71 16.09
N PRO A 89 3.31 -7.14 16.13
CA PRO A 89 3.01 -5.96 15.34
C PRO A 89 4.00 -4.83 15.66
N PHE A 90 4.33 -4.06 14.63
CA PHE A 90 5.08 -2.80 14.69
C PHE A 90 4.34 -1.74 15.50
N ILE A 91 3.03 -1.55 15.29
CA ILE A 91 2.20 -0.68 16.14
C ILE A 91 1.53 -1.55 17.19
N ASN A 92 2.04 -1.44 18.42
CA ASN A 92 1.47 -2.10 19.58
C ASN A 92 0.77 -1.05 20.45
N VAL A 93 -0.57 -1.06 20.46
CA VAL A 93 -1.45 -0.16 21.23
C VAL A 93 -2.24 -0.91 22.28
#